data_AF-A0A811SSF8-F1
#
_entry.id   AF-A0A811SSF8-F1
#
_cell.length_a   1.000
_cell.length_b   1.000
_cell.length_c   1.000
_cell.angle_alpha   90.00
_cell.angle_beta   90.00
_cell.angle_gamma   90.00
#
_symmetry.space_group_name_H-M   'P 1'
#
loop_
_entity.id
_entity.type
_entity.pdbx_description
1 polymer ?
#
loop_
_entity_poly.entity_id
_entity_poly.type
_entity_poly.pdbx_seq_one_letter_code
_entity_poly.pdbx_strand_id
1 'polypeptide(L)' 'MDPINERKMFQQLVRAASQINTPQCFLLTAKLLPDLEYSDACSILNVMNGPWIEEPAKAWSSGDCWRTVVSAAGH' A
#
# COMPACT_ATOMS: atom_id res chain seq x y z
N MET A 1 16.30 -4.42 -2.32
CA MET A 1 17.05 -3.19 -2.63
C MET A 1 17.79 -2.81 -1.35
N ASP A 2 18.99 -2.27 -1.43
CA ASP A 2 19.72 -1.88 -0.22
C ASP A 2 19.08 -0.63 0.42
N PRO A 3 19.25 -0.40 1.74
CA PRO A 3 18.58 0.69 2.44
C PRO A 3 18.87 2.09 1.88
N ILE A 4 20.06 2.28 1.29
CA ILE A 4 20.46 3.57 0.71
C ILE A 4 19.71 3.80 -0.60
N ASN A 5 19.67 2.78 -1.46
CA ASN A 5 18.96 2.87 -2.73
C ASN A 5 17.44 2.95 -2.54
N GLU A 6 16.87 2.23 -1.57
CA GLU A 6 15.43 2.33 -1.24
C GLU A 6 15.05 3.75 -0.85
N ARG A 7 15.88 4.41 -0.04
CA ARG A 7 15.66 5.80 0.36
C ARG A 7 15.71 6.76 -0.82
N LYS A 8 16.73 6.63 -1.68
CA LYS A 8 16.86 7.47 -2.88
C LYS A 8 15.68 7.29 -3.83
N MET A 9 15.27 6.04 -4.04
CA MET A 9 14.11 5.72 -4.87
C MET A 9 12.83 6.30 -4.29
N PHE A 10 12.61 6.18 -2.98
CA PHE A 10 11.43 6.76 -2.33
C PHE A 10 11.38 8.29 -2.52
N GLN A 11 12.49 8.99 -2.29
CA GLN A 11 12.56 10.44 -2.46
C GLN A 11 12.24 10.88 -3.90
N GLN A 12 12.77 10.15 -4.90
CA GLN A 12 12.45 10.44 -6.31
C GLN A 12 10.97 10.18 -6.61
N LEU A 13 10.41 9.09 -6.07
CA LEU A 13 9.00 8.75 -6.25
C LEU A 13 8.09 9.83 -5.66
N VAL A 14 8.34 10.27 -4.42
CA VAL A 14 7.57 11.36 -3.79
C VAL A 14 7.69 12.64 -4.61
N ARG A 15 8.92 13.04 -4.99
CA ARG A 15 9.14 14.26 -5.79
C ARG A 15 8.42 14.24 -7.13
N ALA A 16 8.33 13.07 -7.79
CA ALA A 16 7.65 12.93 -9.06
C ALA A 16 6.13 12.87 -8.90
N ALA A 17 5.62 12.16 -7.90
CA ALA A 17 4.19 11.96 -7.67
C ALA A 17 3.48 13.18 -7.06
N SER A 18 4.22 14.07 -6.39
CA SER A 18 3.67 15.28 -5.75
C SER A 18 3.61 16.51 -6.66
N GLN A 19 3.82 16.37 -7.97
CA GLN A 19 3.78 17.51 -8.90
C GLN A 19 2.34 17.87 -9.30
N ILE A 20 2.16 19.09 -9.81
CA ILE A 20 0.86 19.50 -10.35
C ILE A 20 0.59 18.67 -11.61
N ASN A 21 -0.65 18.19 -11.76
CA ASN A 21 -1.09 17.32 -12.87
C ASN A 21 -0.45 15.92 -12.91
N THR A 22 0.11 15.42 -11.81
CA THR A 22 0.49 14.00 -11.70
C THR A 22 -0.59 13.17 -11.03
N PRO A 23 -0.82 11.91 -11.45
CA PRO A 23 -1.75 11.02 -10.77
C PRO A 23 -1.38 10.80 -9.30
N GLN A 24 -2.38 10.56 -8.45
CA GLN A 24 -2.15 10.17 -7.07
C GLN A 24 -1.43 8.81 -7.03
N CYS A 25 -0.34 8.74 -6.28
CA CYS A 25 0.46 7.52 -6.11
C CYS A 25 0.20 6.90 -4.73
N PHE A 26 -0.18 5.63 -4.70
CA PHE A 26 -0.27 4.83 -3.48
C PHE A 26 0.93 3.88 -3.42
N LEU A 27 1.80 4.08 -2.43
CA LEU A 27 2.92 3.18 -2.16
C LEU A 27 2.54 2.20 -1.04
N LEU A 28 2.38 0.93 -1.39
CA LEU A 28 2.21 -0.15 -0.44
C LEU A 28 3.58 -0.74 -0.10
N THR A 29 3.98 -0.66 1.18
CA THR A 29 5.22 -1.25 1.68
C THR A 29 4.95 -2.03 2.97
N ALA A 30 5.54 -3.23 3.07
CA ALA A 30 5.48 -4.04 4.29
C ALA A 30 6.48 -3.57 5.37
N LYS A 31 7.34 -2.60 5.05
CA LYS A 31 8.33 -2.04 5.98
C LYS A 31 8.39 -0.52 5.88
N LEU A 32 8.51 0.13 7.04
CA LEU A 32 8.82 1.55 7.12
C LEU A 32 10.33 1.73 7.04
N LEU A 33 10.78 2.66 6.21
CA LEU A 33 12.18 3.08 6.21
C LEU A 33 12.38 4.04 7.38
N PRO A 34 13.28 3.75 8.34
CA PRO A 34 13.55 4.66 9.44
C PRO A 34 14.09 6.00 8.90
N ASP A 35 13.76 7.10 9.57
CA ASP A 35 14.25 8.46 9.25
C ASP A 35 13.92 8.93 7.82
N LEU A 36 12.80 8.50 7.27
CA LEU A 36 12.33 8.99 5.98
C LEU A 36 11.73 10.39 6.16
N GLU A 37 12.18 11.37 5.37
CA GLU A 37 11.52 12.68 5.32
C GLU A 37 10.20 12.53 4.57
N TYR A 38 9.11 12.59 5.32
CA TYR A 38 7.77 12.69 4.77
C TYR A 38 7.45 14.18 4.65
N SER A 39 7.34 14.67 3.41
CA SER A 39 6.87 16.02 3.15
C SER A 39 5.36 16.11 3.41
N ASP A 40 4.82 17.32 3.55
CA ASP A 40 3.38 17.57 3.68
C ASP A 40 2.55 17.05 2.49
N ALA A 41 3.22 16.70 1.38
CA ALA A 41 2.59 16.09 0.21
C ALA A 41 2.41 14.56 0.34
N CYS A 42 2.87 13.94 1.43
CA CYS A 42 2.80 12.51 1.66
C CYS A 42 1.98 12.19 2.92
N SER A 43 0.93 11.38 2.76
CA SER A 43 0.17 10.81 3.88
C SER A 43 0.61 9.38 4.15
N ILE A 44 0.96 9.06 5.39
CA ILE A 44 1.30 7.70 5.81
C ILE A 44 0.08 7.07 6.47
N LEU A 45 -0.32 5.89 5.98
CA LEU A 45 -1.36 5.08 6.59
C LEU A 45 -0.78 3.74 7.05
N ASN A 46 -0.75 3.53 8.36
CA ASN A 46 -0.39 2.24 8.94
C ASN A 46 -1.65 1.37 9.05
N VAL A 47 -1.79 0.41 8.15
CA VAL A 47 -2.92 -0.54 8.16
C VAL A 47 -2.57 -1.71 9.07
N MET A 48 -3.11 -1.68 10.29
CA MET A 48 -3.01 -2.78 11.25
C MET A 48 -4.26 -3.63 11.09
N ASN A 49 -4.15 -4.75 10.37
CA ASN A 49 -5.28 -5.65 10.14
C ASN A 49 -5.84 -6.32 11.42
N GLY A 50 -5.20 -6.12 12.57
CA GLY A 50 -5.68 -6.53 13.88
C GLY A 50 -5.85 -8.05 14.04
N PRO A 51 -6.24 -8.51 15.24
CA PRO A 51 -6.50 -9.93 15.48
C PRO A 51 -7.77 -10.45 14.78
N TRP A 52 -8.64 -9.55 14.31
CA TRP A 52 -9.94 -9.89 13.72
C TRP A 52 -9.88 -10.10 12.19
N ILE A 53 -8.68 -10.14 11.59
CA ILE A 53 -8.53 -10.33 10.14
C ILE A 53 -9.07 -11.69 9.66
N GLU A 54 -9.17 -12.69 10.54
CA GLU A 54 -9.60 -14.03 10.19
C GLU A 54 -11.02 -14.08 9.61
N GLU A 55 -11.99 -13.37 10.19
CA GLU A 55 -13.38 -13.39 9.71
C GLU A 55 -13.52 -12.76 8.30
N PRO A 56 -13.00 -11.53 8.05
CA PRO A 56 -12.97 -10.97 6.71
C PRO A 56 -12.15 -11.79 5.71
N ALA A 57 -11.06 -12.44 6.15
CA ALA A 57 -10.23 -13.27 5.29
C ALA A 57 -10.94 -14.53 4.81
N LYS A 58 -11.92 -15.06 5.55
CA LYS A 58 -12.74 -16.20 5.10
C LYS A 58 -13.47 -15.92 3.78
N ALA A 59 -13.81 -14.67 3.48
CA ALA A 59 -14.41 -14.32 2.18
C ALA A 59 -13.50 -14.69 1.00
N TRP A 60 -12.19 -14.73 1.22
CA TRP A 60 -11.19 -15.06 0.22
C TRP A 60 -10.87 -16.56 0.15
N SER A 61 -11.48 -17.42 0.98
CA SER A 61 -11.22 -18.87 0.94
C SER A 61 -11.72 -19.55 -0.35
N SER A 62 -12.62 -18.88 -1.08
CA SER A 62 -13.24 -19.38 -2.31
C SER A 62 -12.49 -18.99 -3.58
N GLY A 63 -11.42 -18.19 -3.49
CA GLY A 63 -10.58 -17.88 -4.65
C GLY A 63 -9.53 -16.79 -4.43
N ASP A 64 -8.50 -16.84 -5.26
CA ASP A 64 -7.30 -16.00 -5.12
C ASP A 64 -7.45 -14.59 -5.73
N CYS A 65 -8.61 -14.26 -6.30
CA CYS A 65 -8.86 -12.95 -6.88
C CYS A 65 -10.28 -12.46 -6.60
N TRP A 66 -10.42 -11.14 -6.51
CA TRP A 66 -11.70 -10.48 -6.16
C TRP A 66 -12.85 -10.93 -7.05
N ARG A 67 -12.61 -11.07 -8.36
CA ARG A 67 -13.62 -11.52 -9.33
C ARG A 67 -14.17 -12.90 -8.96
N THR A 68 -13.30 -13.85 -8.63
CA THR A 68 -13.71 -15.21 -8.23
C THR A 68 -14.50 -15.18 -6.94
N VAL A 69 -14.03 -14.41 -5.95
CA VAL A 69 -14.67 -14.28 -4.64
C VAL A 69 -16.09 -13.72 -4.76
N VAL A 70 -16.30 -12.64 -5.53
CA VAL A 70 -17.65 -12.06 -5.69
C VAL A 70 -18.58 -12.92 -6.53
N SER A 71 -18.08 -13.58 -7.58
CA SER A 71 -18.89 -14.50 -8.38
C SER A 71 -19.37 -15.71 -7.58
N ALA A 72 -18.56 -16.21 -6.64
CA ALA A 72 -18.96 -17.27 -5.72
C ALA A 72 -19.99 -16.80 -4.67
N ALA A 73 -19.97 -15.51 -4.32
CA ALA A 73 -20.91 -14.91 -3.36
C ALA A 73 -22.28 -14.54 -3.98
N GLY A 74 -22.47 -14.70 -5.30
CA GLY A 74 -23.75 -14.46 -5.97
C GLY A 74 -24.13 -12.97 -6.12
N HIS A 75 -23.14 -12.07 -6.06
CA HIS A 75 -23.30 -10.63 -6.28
C HIS A 75 -22.90 -10.20 -7.69
#